data_AF-A0A438CCD3-F1
#
_entry.id   AF-A0A438CCD3-F1
#
_cell.length_a   1.000
_cell.length_b   1.000
_cell.length_c   1.000
_cell.angle_alpha   90.00
_cell.angle_beta   90.00
_cell.angle_gamma   90.00
#
_symmetry.space_group_name_H-M   'P 1'
#
loop_
_entity.id
_entity.type
_entity.pdbx_description
1 polymer ?
#
loop_
_entity_poly.entity_id
_entity_poly.type
_entity_poly.pdbx_seq_one_letter_code
_entity_poly.pdbx_strand_id
1 'polypeptide(L)'
;MGGWRSHEVSERFGVGLWKAIRKEWNFLSGRLAFQVGNGQRVRFWMDKWCGDEPLCESFPTLFTLSSSKEAWVANVWNLEGEGGGWTPLFSRAFNDWELDLLERFQQNIQAIRVHRDVDDKSDLDNFEVWDLFGQISLFYLGARRFSFVP
;
A
#
# COMPACT_ATOMS: atom_id res chain seq x y z
N MET A 1 22.87 -53.09 -1.77
CA MET A 1 22.18 -52.37 -2.87
C MET A 1 20.79 -51.98 -2.39
N GLY A 2 20.66 -50.83 -1.73
CA GLY A 2 19.37 -50.29 -1.28
C GLY A 2 18.98 -49.13 -2.17
N GLY A 3 18.04 -49.36 -3.09
CA GLY A 3 17.53 -48.32 -3.98
C GLY A 3 16.52 -47.45 -3.24
N TRP A 4 16.84 -46.16 -3.10
CA TRP A 4 15.87 -45.17 -2.65
C TRP A 4 14.95 -44.82 -3.82
N ARG A 5 13.64 -45.03 -3.64
CA ARG A 5 12.62 -44.40 -4.48
C ARG A 5 12.19 -43.11 -3.81
N SER A 6 12.49 -41.99 -4.44
CA SER A 6 11.85 -40.72 -4.11
C SER A 6 10.39 -40.82 -4.52
N HIS A 7 9.47 -40.90 -3.54
CA HIS A 7 8.07 -40.65 -3.82
C HIS A 7 7.91 -39.14 -3.98
N GLU A 8 7.62 -38.71 -5.20
CA GLU A 8 7.28 -37.33 -5.50
C GLU A 8 5.94 -37.04 -4.78
N VAL A 9 6.00 -36.31 -3.67
CA VAL A 9 4.80 -35.79 -3.01
C VAL A 9 4.33 -34.61 -3.86
N SER A 10 3.59 -34.93 -4.92
CA SER A 10 2.81 -33.97 -5.70
C SER A 10 1.66 -33.52 -4.83
N GLU A 11 1.86 -32.42 -4.11
CA GLU A 11 0.81 -31.85 -3.28
C GLU A 11 0.67 -30.35 -3.50
N ARG A 12 -0.55 -29.99 -3.87
CA ARG A 12 -1.07 -28.68 -4.30
C ARG A 12 -1.12 -27.64 -3.17
N PHE A 13 -0.20 -27.70 -2.21
CA PHE A 13 -0.31 -27.03 -0.90
C PHE A 13 0.44 -25.69 -0.77
N GLY A 14 1.00 -25.15 -1.86
CA GLY A 14 1.59 -23.80 -1.85
C GLY A 14 0.62 -22.71 -2.35
N VAL A 15 0.00 -22.94 -3.51
CA VAL A 15 -0.77 -21.90 -4.23
C VAL A 15 -2.07 -21.48 -3.54
N GLY A 16 -2.72 -22.38 -2.81
CA GLY A 16 -3.97 -22.08 -2.09
C GLY A 16 -3.75 -21.15 -0.90
N LEU A 17 -2.74 -21.45 -0.08
CA LEU A 17 -2.38 -20.62 1.07
C LEU A 17 -1.85 -19.26 0.64
N TRP A 18 -0.94 -19.20 -0.34
CA TRP A 18 -0.43 -17.92 -0.85
C TRP A 18 -1.54 -17.04 -1.46
N LYS A 19 -2.55 -17.64 -2.11
CA LYS A 19 -3.73 -16.91 -2.58
C LYS A 19 -4.59 -16.37 -1.44
N ALA A 20 -4.80 -17.16 -0.38
CA ALA A 20 -5.56 -16.75 0.80
C ALA A 20 -4.87 -15.60 1.54
N ILE A 21 -3.56 -15.73 1.79
CA ILE A 21 -2.73 -14.71 2.41
C ILE A 21 -2.74 -13.41 1.59
N ARG A 22 -2.56 -13.50 0.27
CA ARG A 22 -2.58 -12.31 -0.61
C ARG A 22 -3.94 -11.63 -0.62
N LYS A 23 -5.04 -12.41 -0.57
CA LYS A 23 -6.39 -11.86 -0.49
C LYS A 23 -6.62 -11.13 0.83
N GLU A 24 -6.18 -11.70 1.94
CA GLU A 24 -6.27 -11.09 3.26
C GLU A 24 -5.42 -9.81 3.34
N TRP A 25 -4.21 -9.84 2.77
CA TRP A 25 -3.33 -8.68 2.68
C TRP A 25 -3.97 -7.52 1.91
N ASN A 26 -4.60 -7.79 0.76
CA ASN A 26 -5.29 -6.75 -0.02
C ASN A 26 -6.45 -6.09 0.76
N PHE A 27 -7.08 -6.84 1.67
CA PHE A 27 -8.14 -6.31 2.52
C PHE A 27 -7.57 -5.48 3.68
N LEU A 28 -6.52 -5.98 4.32
CA LEU A 28 -5.83 -5.29 5.41
C LEU A 28 -5.15 -4.01 4.91
N SER A 29 -4.56 -4.00 3.72
CA SER A 29 -3.84 -2.85 3.17
C SER A 29 -4.72 -1.61 3.05
N GLY A 30 -6.01 -1.78 2.74
CA GLY A 30 -6.96 -0.65 2.69
C GLY A 30 -7.36 -0.08 4.06
N ARG A 31 -6.96 -0.73 5.17
CA ARG A 31 -7.22 -0.28 6.54
C ARG A 31 -6.02 0.37 7.21
N LEU A 32 -4.84 0.28 6.60
CA LEU A 32 -3.60 0.79 7.19
C LEU A 32 -3.52 2.29 7.06
N ALA A 33 -3.07 2.95 8.12
CA ALA A 33 -2.59 4.31 8.02
C ALA A 33 -1.16 4.31 7.50
N PHE A 34 -0.86 5.33 6.69
CA PHE A 34 0.44 5.55 6.10
C PHE A 34 0.97 6.92 6.52
N GLN A 35 2.21 6.95 6.96
CA GLN A 35 3.00 8.16 7.01
C GLN A 35 3.72 8.33 5.66
N VAL A 36 3.37 9.38 4.93
CA VAL A 36 3.95 9.67 3.62
C VAL A 36 5.42 10.04 3.75
N GLY A 37 6.27 9.31 3.03
CA GLY A 37 7.66 9.64 2.75
C GLY A 37 7.77 10.07 1.29
N ASN A 38 8.20 9.13 0.42
CA ASN A 38 8.42 9.34 -1.01
C ASN A 38 7.15 9.18 -1.84
N GLY A 39 6.07 8.66 -1.26
CA GLY A 39 4.75 8.52 -1.87
C GLY A 39 4.63 7.43 -2.93
N GLN A 40 5.62 6.54 -3.07
CA GLN A 40 5.64 5.50 -4.10
C GLN A 40 4.79 4.28 -3.72
N ARG A 41 4.44 4.13 -2.45
CA ARG A 41 3.66 3.01 -1.91
C ARG A 41 2.30 3.42 -1.36
N VAL A 42 1.95 4.71 -1.45
CA VAL A 42 0.70 5.27 -0.93
C VAL A 42 -0.17 5.75 -2.08
N ARG A 43 -1.40 5.24 -2.16
CA ARG A 43 -2.43 5.69 -3.10
C ARG A 43 -3.07 6.98 -2.59
N PHE A 44 -3.04 8.00 -3.43
CA PHE A 44 -3.50 9.34 -3.09
C PHE A 44 -4.96 9.35 -2.62
N TRP A 45 -5.86 8.65 -3.30
CA TRP A 45 -7.28 8.67 -2.93
C TRP A 45 -7.72 7.55 -1.98
N MET A 46 -7.07 6.39 -2.06
CA MET A 46 -7.59 5.13 -1.49
C MET A 46 -6.97 4.75 -0.15
N ASP A 47 -5.79 5.26 0.16
CA ASP A 47 -5.08 4.92 1.40
C ASP A 47 -5.26 6.02 2.45
N LYS A 48 -5.14 5.65 3.73
CA LYS A 48 -5.27 6.58 4.86
C LYS A 48 -3.93 7.25 5.16
N TRP A 49 -3.66 8.37 4.53
CA TRP A 49 -2.40 9.10 4.73
C TRP A 49 -2.59 10.56 5.15
N CYS A 50 -3.84 11.04 5.11
CA CYS A 50 -4.22 12.42 5.38
C CYS A 50 -5.39 12.46 6.37
N GLY A 51 -5.21 11.87 7.55
CA GLY A 51 -6.24 11.71 8.59
C GLY A 51 -6.62 10.24 8.81
N ASP A 52 -7.77 10.03 9.46
CA ASP A 52 -8.23 8.70 9.90
C ASP A 52 -8.97 7.90 8.80
N GLU A 53 -9.38 8.58 7.73
CA GLU A 53 -10.12 8.03 6.59
C GLU A 53 -9.42 8.35 5.26
N PRO A 54 -9.60 7.52 4.22
CA PRO A 54 -9.11 7.83 2.88
C PRO A 54 -9.76 9.08 2.29
N LEU A 55 -9.04 9.79 1.42
CA LEU A 55 -9.57 11.00 0.78
C LEU A 55 -10.81 10.72 -0.09
N CYS A 56 -10.98 9.50 -0.63
CA CYS A 56 -12.18 9.14 -1.38
C CYS A 56 -13.44 9.03 -0.50
N GLU A 57 -13.29 8.75 0.79
CA GLU A 57 -14.40 8.69 1.76
C GLU A 57 -14.69 10.07 2.33
N SER A 58 -13.66 10.86 2.65
CA SER A 58 -13.83 12.23 3.16
C SER A 58 -14.27 13.23 2.08
N PHE A 59 -13.86 13.04 0.83
CA PHE A 59 -14.16 13.94 -0.30
C PHE A 59 -14.71 13.18 -1.52
N PRO A 60 -15.89 12.53 -1.41
CA PRO A 60 -16.43 11.66 -2.46
C PRO A 60 -16.74 12.41 -3.76
N THR A 61 -17.15 13.68 -3.67
CA THR A 61 -17.37 14.55 -4.84
C THR A 61 -16.08 14.78 -5.62
N LEU A 62 -14.99 15.14 -4.93
CA LEU A 62 -13.69 15.37 -5.57
C LEU A 62 -13.12 14.07 -6.14
N PHE A 63 -13.30 12.95 -5.45
CA PHE A 63 -12.92 11.64 -5.95
C PHE A 63 -13.66 11.26 -7.23
N THR A 64 -14.96 11.56 -7.31
CA THR A 64 -15.76 11.33 -8.52
C THR A 64 -15.20 12.13 -9.69
N LEU A 65 -14.84 13.39 -9.44
CA LEU A 65 -14.25 14.29 -10.43
C LEU A 65 -12.80 13.98 -10.78
N SER A 66 -12.09 13.23 -9.93
CA SER A 66 -10.70 12.84 -10.16
C SER A 66 -10.56 11.98 -11.41
N SER A 67 -9.64 12.37 -12.29
CA SER A 67 -9.27 11.63 -13.49
C SER A 67 -8.38 10.42 -13.16
N SER A 68 -7.73 10.42 -12.01
CA SER A 68 -6.75 9.39 -11.63
C SER A 68 -7.04 8.90 -10.21
N LYS A 69 -8.02 7.99 -10.09
CA LYS A 69 -8.51 7.46 -8.81
C LYS A 69 -7.49 6.54 -8.13
N GLU A 70 -6.66 5.87 -8.91
CA GLU A 70 -5.62 4.95 -8.47
C GLU A 70 -4.22 5.58 -8.48
N ALA A 71 -4.13 6.91 -8.54
CA ALA A 71 -2.84 7.61 -8.55
C ALA A 71 -2.05 7.39 -7.25
N TRP A 72 -0.73 7.26 -7.39
CA TRP A 72 0.20 7.27 -6.27
C TRP A 72 0.47 8.70 -5.81
N VAL A 73 0.73 8.89 -4.52
CA VAL A 73 1.09 10.19 -3.93
C VAL A 73 2.29 10.82 -4.66
N ALA A 74 3.31 10.01 -5.00
CA ALA A 74 4.48 10.45 -5.75
C ALA A 74 4.15 11.05 -7.13
N ASN A 75 3.06 10.60 -7.77
CA ASN A 75 2.66 11.09 -9.09
C ASN A 75 1.84 12.38 -9.02
N VAL A 76 1.14 12.60 -7.91
CA VAL A 76 0.32 13.79 -7.69
C VAL A 76 1.16 14.95 -7.15
N TRP A 77 2.23 14.63 -6.42
CA TRP A 77 3.18 15.60 -5.90
C TRP A 77 4.14 16.11 -6.99
N ASN A 78 4.12 17.42 -7.24
CA ASN A 78 5.03 18.09 -8.16
C ASN A 78 6.14 18.83 -7.39
N LEU A 79 7.40 18.64 -7.81
CA LEU A 79 8.57 19.33 -7.26
C LEU A 79 9.01 20.55 -8.06
N GLU A 80 8.41 20.79 -9.22
CA GLU A 80 8.88 21.82 -10.16
C GLU A 80 8.60 23.27 -9.71
N GLY A 81 7.88 23.47 -8.60
CA GLY A 81 7.64 24.79 -8.00
C GLY A 81 8.48 25.08 -6.75
N GLU A 82 8.61 26.35 -6.37
CA GLU A 82 9.24 26.76 -5.11
C GLU A 82 8.52 26.12 -3.91
N GLY A 83 9.09 25.06 -3.36
CA GLY A 83 8.58 24.33 -2.19
C GLY A 83 7.75 23.08 -2.47
N GLY A 84 7.56 22.70 -3.75
CA GLY A 84 6.73 21.57 -4.16
C GLY A 84 5.23 21.77 -3.85
N GLY A 85 4.37 21.07 -4.57
CA GLY A 85 2.92 21.23 -4.44
C GLY A 85 2.12 20.04 -4.93
N TRP A 86 0.86 20.00 -4.52
CA TRP A 86 -0.10 18.99 -4.95
C TRP A 86 -0.78 19.40 -6.25
N THR A 87 -0.76 18.52 -7.25
CA THR A 87 -1.38 18.72 -8.57
C THR A 87 -2.32 17.56 -8.93
N PRO A 88 -3.43 17.36 -8.18
CA PRO A 88 -4.43 16.36 -8.54
C PRO A 88 -5.14 16.74 -9.84
N LEU A 89 -5.32 15.75 -10.71
CA LEU A 89 -5.97 15.94 -12.01
C LEU A 89 -7.47 15.68 -11.89
N PHE A 90 -8.27 16.65 -12.33
CA PHE A 90 -9.73 16.55 -12.38
C PHE A 90 -10.25 16.54 -13.82
N SER A 91 -11.38 15.85 -14.02
CA SER A 91 -12.03 15.64 -15.31
C SER A 91 -12.71 16.90 -15.86
N ARG A 92 -13.06 17.85 -14.99
CA ARG A 92 -13.67 19.14 -15.34
C ARG A 92 -13.30 20.21 -14.31
N ALA A 93 -13.58 21.46 -14.66
CA ALA A 93 -13.57 22.57 -13.72
C ALA A 93 -14.64 22.40 -12.63
N PHE A 94 -14.41 23.02 -11.48
CA PHE A 94 -15.32 23.00 -10.34
C PHE A 94 -16.45 24.04 -10.50
N ASN A 95 -17.63 23.73 -9.99
CA ASN A 95 -18.70 24.71 -9.81
C ASN A 95 -18.48 25.50 -8.52
N ASP A 96 -19.12 26.67 -8.38
CA ASP A 96 -18.99 27.54 -7.22
C ASP A 96 -19.25 26.81 -5.89
N TRP A 97 -20.26 25.94 -5.84
CA TRP A 97 -20.59 25.16 -4.63
C TRP A 97 -19.58 24.03 -4.32
N GLU A 98 -18.71 23.67 -5.28
CA GLU A 98 -17.64 22.67 -5.09
C GLU A 98 -16.33 23.34 -4.62
N LEU A 99 -16.20 24.66 -4.76
CA LEU A 99 -14.99 25.39 -4.40
C LEU A 99 -14.73 25.36 -2.89
N ASP A 100 -15.74 25.54 -2.04
CA ASP A 100 -15.59 25.40 -0.59
C ASP A 100 -15.10 23.99 -0.18
N LEU A 101 -15.45 22.98 -0.97
CA LEU A 101 -14.97 21.61 -0.77
C LEU A 101 -13.50 21.47 -1.19
N LEU A 102 -13.14 22.05 -2.33
CA LEU A 102 -11.77 22.07 -2.84
C LEU A 102 -10.82 22.83 -1.90
N GLU A 103 -11.24 23.95 -1.34
CA GLU A 103 -10.42 24.74 -0.42
C GLU A 103 -10.08 23.94 0.85
N ARG A 104 -11.09 23.31 1.46
CA ARG A 104 -10.88 22.41 2.61
C ARG A 104 -9.97 21.24 2.28
N PHE A 105 -10.18 20.63 1.11
CA PHE A 105 -9.32 19.55 0.63
C PHE A 105 -7.86 20.02 0.45
N GLN A 106 -7.64 21.18 -0.15
CA GLN A 106 -6.30 21.75 -0.34
C GLN A 106 -5.62 22.04 1.00
N GLN A 107 -6.35 22.62 1.96
CA GLN A 107 -5.81 22.86 3.30
C GLN A 107 -5.37 21.55 3.99
N ASN A 108 -6.15 20.48 3.85
CA ASN A 108 -5.81 19.19 4.42
C ASN A 108 -4.51 18.61 3.84
N ILE A 109 -4.39 18.59 2.51
CA ILE A 109 -3.21 17.97 1.88
C ILE A 109 -1.96 18.86 1.96
N GLN A 110 -2.09 20.19 1.94
CA GLN A 110 -0.95 21.11 1.97
C GLN A 110 -0.16 21.06 3.29
N ALA A 111 -0.77 20.56 4.37
CA ALA A 111 -0.08 20.31 5.63
C ALA A 111 1.00 19.21 5.52
N ILE A 112 0.90 18.36 4.50
CA ILE A 112 1.77 17.19 4.29
C ILE A 112 2.74 17.50 3.15
N ARG A 113 4.01 17.16 3.36
CA ARG A 113 5.10 17.31 2.38
C ARG A 113 5.67 15.94 2.04
N VAL A 114 5.90 15.70 0.75
CA VAL A 114 6.51 14.47 0.24
C VAL A 114 8.02 14.66 0.15
N HIS A 115 8.77 13.73 0.73
CA HIS A 115 10.23 13.73 0.75
C HIS A 115 10.76 12.52 -0.04
N ARG A 116 11.41 12.77 -1.19
CA ARG A 116 11.86 11.69 -2.09
C ARG A 116 12.84 10.70 -1.44
N ASP A 117 13.63 11.16 -0.49
CA ASP A 117 14.68 10.36 0.16
C ASP A 117 14.20 9.60 1.40
N VAL A 118 12.91 9.71 1.75
CA VAL A 118 12.32 9.05 2.92
C VAL A 118 11.35 7.99 2.44
N ASP A 119 11.45 6.77 2.92
CA ASP A 119 10.48 5.73 2.58
C ASP A 119 9.13 5.95 3.26
N ASP A 120 8.05 5.57 2.55
CA ASP A 120 6.70 5.50 3.12
C ASP A 120 6.66 4.49 4.26
N LYS A 121 6.02 4.88 5.38
CA LYS A 121 5.81 4.00 6.54
C LYS A 121 4.34 3.68 6.69
N SER A 122 4.04 2.46 7.08
CA SER A 122 2.70 1.98 7.41
C SER A 122 2.65 1.46 8.84
N ASP A 123 1.45 1.36 9.42
CA ASP A 123 1.27 0.78 10.76
C ASP A 123 1.84 -0.64 10.89
N LEU A 124 1.94 -1.37 9.78
CA LEU A 124 2.50 -2.73 9.73
C LEU A 124 4.02 -2.79 9.56
N ASP A 125 4.71 -1.66 9.39
CA ASP A 125 6.18 -1.66 9.40
C ASP A 125 6.75 -1.89 10.80
N ASN A 126 5.89 -1.96 11.83
CA ASN A 126 6.21 -2.61 13.08
C ASN A 126 6.43 -4.12 12.84
N PHE A 127 7.69 -4.52 13.02
CA PHE A 127 8.37 -5.82 12.87
C PHE A 127 7.55 -7.13 13.00
N GLU A 128 6.40 -7.15 13.68
CA GLU A 128 5.64 -8.37 14.01
C GLU A 128 5.03 -9.09 12.79
N VAL A 129 4.64 -8.33 11.76
CA VAL A 129 3.99 -8.89 10.57
C VAL A 129 5.00 -9.55 9.64
N TRP A 130 6.16 -8.92 9.43
CA TRP A 130 7.27 -9.50 8.67
C TRP A 130 7.87 -10.70 9.38
N ASP A 131 7.87 -10.72 10.71
CA ASP A 131 8.25 -11.90 11.48
C ASP A 131 7.27 -13.05 11.28
N LEU A 132 5.95 -12.80 11.21
CA LEU A 132 4.96 -13.83 10.89
C LEU A 132 5.10 -14.34 9.44
N PHE A 133 5.30 -13.43 8.47
CA PHE A 133 5.57 -13.82 7.08
C PHE A 133 6.90 -14.59 6.96
N GLY A 134 7.91 -14.15 7.70
CA GLY A 134 9.22 -14.79 7.80
C GLY A 134 9.12 -16.17 8.44
N GLN A 135 8.37 -16.33 9.54
CA GLN A 135 8.12 -17.61 10.20
C GLN A 135 7.36 -18.56 9.28
N ILE A 136 6.28 -18.11 8.63
CA ILE A 136 5.54 -18.92 7.66
C ILE A 136 6.46 -19.37 6.53
N SER A 137 7.25 -18.44 5.95
CA SER A 137 8.19 -18.75 4.88
C SER A 137 9.35 -19.67 5.33
N LEU A 138 9.84 -19.53 6.57
CA LEU A 138 10.84 -20.39 7.20
C LEU A 138 10.28 -21.79 7.53
N PHE A 139 8.99 -21.93 7.86
CA PHE A 139 8.35 -23.25 7.97
C PHE A 139 8.33 -23.97 6.60
N TYR A 140 8.11 -23.25 5.50
CA TYR A 140 8.13 -23.81 4.15
C TYR A 140 9.54 -24.07 3.59
N LEU A 141 10.51 -23.19 3.85
CA LEU A 141 11.91 -23.34 3.42
C LEU A 141 12.70 -24.28 4.36
N GLY A 142 12.32 -24.37 5.64
CA GLY A 142 12.88 -25.26 6.65
C GLY A 142 12.54 -26.74 6.42
N ALA A 143 11.48 -27.04 5.67
CA ALA A 143 11.21 -28.40 5.19
C ALA A 143 12.27 -28.93 4.19
N ARG A 144 13.24 -28.09 3.77
CA ARG A 144 14.37 -28.49 2.91
C ARG A 144 15.70 -28.64 3.64
N ARG A 145 15.77 -28.47 4.95
CA ARG A 145 17.04 -28.62 5.66
C ARG A 145 16.78 -29.09 7.07
N PHE A 146 16.87 -30.41 7.28
CA PHE A 146 17.56 -31.08 8.38
C PHE A 146 17.27 -32.59 8.33
N SER A 147 18.21 -33.35 7.79
CA SER A 147 18.61 -34.61 8.43
C SER A 147 20.13 -34.63 8.45
N PHE A 148 20.66 -34.12 9.57
CA PHE A 148 22.01 -34.41 10.02
C PHE A 148 21.99 -35.87 10.47
N VAL A 149 22.85 -36.73 9.92
CA VAL A 149 23.17 -38.01 10.55
C VAL A 149 24.67 -38.25 10.33
N PRO A 150 25.45 -38.60 11.38
CA PRO A 150 26.90 -38.83 11.29
C PRO A 150 27.27 -39.99 10.37
#